data_AF-A0A919IAZ6-F1
#
_entry.id   AF-A0A919IAZ6-F1
#
_cell.length_a   1.000
_cell.length_b   1.000
_cell.length_c   1.000
_cell.angle_alpha   90.00
_cell.angle_beta   90.00
_cell.angle_gamma   90.00
#
_symmetry.space_group_name_H-M   'P 1'
#
loop_
_entity.id
_entity.type
_entity.pdbx_description
1 polymer ?
#
loop_
_entity_poly.entity_id
_entity_poly.type
_entity_poly.pdbx_seq_one_letter_code
_entity_poly.pdbx_strand_id
1 'polypeptide(L)'
;MKVKLSPDQKIQVANSDDIYKVMQQILLRENRLRRGQEYFWVVGLSNSNKILFVELVSLGANNRVMVHPPEVFRMGIYKLAVNIVLVHNHPSGNLAVSRPDRDFTDRMIKSGDMLNIKVIDHMIISEEKYYSFENDGLMMELRNSGLYELVEREKLQLNEIKTEGIKRIKTKEIAANFKKAGVDIETIKKATGLSKAEIRTL
;
A
#
# COMPACT_ATOMS: atom_id res chain seq x y z
N MET A 1 -9.56 18.05 -17.58
CA MET A 1 -9.65 19.36 -16.88
C MET A 1 -8.25 19.75 -16.43
N LYS A 2 -7.78 20.96 -16.72
CA LYS A 2 -6.46 21.43 -16.26
C LYS A 2 -6.63 22.18 -14.95
N VAL A 3 -6.26 21.57 -13.84
CA VAL A 3 -6.34 22.23 -12.53
C VAL A 3 -5.26 23.30 -12.45
N LYS A 4 -5.66 24.57 -12.35
CA LYS A 4 -4.75 25.70 -12.10
C LYS A 4 -4.87 26.12 -10.64
N LEU A 5 -3.78 26.00 -9.90
CA LEU A 5 -3.67 26.51 -8.54
C LEU A 5 -3.40 28.02 -8.57
N SER A 6 -4.13 28.79 -7.76
CA SER A 6 -3.75 30.16 -7.46
C SER A 6 -2.52 30.19 -6.55
N PRO A 7 -1.81 31.32 -6.43
CA PRO A 7 -0.71 31.46 -5.47
C PRO A 7 -1.11 31.07 -4.04
N ASP A 8 -2.30 31.47 -3.61
CA ASP A 8 -2.85 31.19 -2.27
C ASP A 8 -3.19 29.71 -2.04
N GLN A 9 -3.26 28.91 -3.11
CA GLN A 9 -3.49 27.46 -3.02
C GLN A 9 -2.18 26.66 -2.99
N LYS A 10 -1.03 27.30 -3.21
CA LYS A 10 0.30 26.66 -3.07
C LYS A 10 0.82 26.80 -1.64
N ILE A 11 -0.02 26.40 -0.70
CA ILE A 11 0.27 26.48 0.72
C ILE A 11 1.29 25.42 1.15
N GLN A 12 1.88 25.64 2.31
CA GLN A 12 2.54 24.61 3.07
C GLN A 12 1.48 23.82 3.84
N VAL A 13 1.43 22.50 3.61
CA VAL A 13 0.46 21.60 4.23
C VAL A 13 0.96 21.16 5.59
N ALA A 14 0.15 21.34 6.62
CA ALA A 14 0.43 20.83 7.97
C ALA A 14 -0.38 19.55 8.27
N ASN A 15 -1.59 19.43 7.75
CA ASN A 15 -2.51 18.31 8.01
C ASN A 15 -3.51 18.10 6.86
N SER A 16 -4.38 17.10 7.00
CA SER A 16 -5.38 16.77 5.97
C SER A 16 -6.44 17.87 5.78
N ASP A 17 -6.75 18.71 6.79
CA ASP A 17 -7.71 19.82 6.63
C ASP A 17 -7.22 20.85 5.60
N ASP A 18 -5.91 21.12 5.55
CA ASP A 18 -5.31 22.04 4.59
C ASP A 18 -5.51 21.56 3.15
N ILE A 19 -5.28 20.26 2.92
CA ILE A 19 -5.50 19.62 1.62
C ILE A 19 -6.99 19.64 1.28
N TYR A 20 -7.85 19.29 2.23
CA TYR A 20 -9.29 19.30 2.03
C TYR A 20 -9.80 20.67 1.61
N LYS A 21 -9.40 21.76 2.27
CA LYS A 21 -9.81 23.13 1.92
C LYS A 21 -9.44 23.48 0.47
N VAL A 22 -8.23 23.13 0.03
CA VAL A 22 -7.79 23.36 -1.35
C VAL A 22 -8.61 22.52 -2.33
N MET A 23 -8.81 21.24 -2.03
CA MET A 23 -9.54 20.32 -2.91
C MET A 23 -11.04 20.61 -2.96
N GLN A 24 -11.65 21.03 -1.86
CA GLN A 24 -13.05 21.46 -1.79
C GLN A 24 -13.27 22.68 -2.69
N GLN A 25 -12.37 23.68 -2.64
CA GLN A 25 -12.44 24.82 -3.56
C GLN A 25 -12.31 24.38 -5.02
N ILE A 26 -11.46 23.40 -5.32
CA ILE A 26 -11.31 22.87 -6.68
C ILE A 26 -12.58 22.16 -7.14
N LEU A 27 -13.19 21.31 -6.29
CA LEU A 27 -14.43 20.61 -6.59
C LEU A 27 -15.61 21.59 -6.78
N LEU A 28 -15.72 22.61 -5.92
CA LEU A 28 -16.81 23.58 -5.94
C LEU A 28 -16.73 24.58 -7.12
N ARG A 29 -15.59 24.67 -7.82
CA ARG A 29 -15.49 25.42 -9.09
C ARG A 29 -16.29 24.77 -10.21
N GLU A 30 -16.53 23.47 -10.15
CA GLU A 30 -17.31 22.77 -11.16
C GLU A 30 -18.80 23.04 -10.97
N ASN A 31 -19.57 23.00 -12.06
CA ASN A 31 -21.02 23.14 -11.99
C ASN A 31 -21.68 21.90 -11.35
N ARG A 32 -22.95 22.02 -10.95
CA ARG A 32 -23.68 20.96 -10.24
C ARG A 32 -23.70 19.62 -10.98
N LEU A 33 -23.79 19.63 -12.32
CA LEU A 33 -23.79 18.41 -13.12
C LEU A 33 -22.45 17.68 -13.04
N ARG A 34 -21.34 18.43 -13.11
CA ARG A 34 -19.99 17.89 -13.03
C ARG A 34 -19.63 17.42 -11.63
N ARG A 35 -20.07 18.11 -10.58
CA ARG A 35 -19.90 17.63 -9.20
C ARG A 35 -20.62 16.31 -8.91
N GLY A 36 -21.56 15.92 -9.77
CA GLY A 36 -22.17 14.59 -9.79
C GLY A 36 -21.27 13.45 -10.29
N GLN A 37 -20.04 13.75 -10.75
CA GLN A 37 -19.09 12.76 -11.26
C GLN A 37 -18.01 12.44 -10.22
N GLU A 38 -17.46 11.23 -10.31
CA GLU A 38 -16.29 10.84 -9.53
C GLU A 38 -15.03 11.29 -10.25
N TYR A 39 -14.16 11.94 -9.51
CA TYR A 39 -12.86 12.39 -9.96
C TYR A 39 -11.80 11.77 -9.06
N PHE A 40 -10.66 11.46 -9.65
CA PHE A 40 -9.47 11.02 -8.94
C PHE A 40 -8.31 11.96 -9.25
N TRP A 41 -7.80 12.61 -8.21
CA TRP A 41 -6.70 13.54 -8.26
C TRP A 41 -5.47 13.02 -7.50
N VAL A 42 -4.33 13.57 -7.90
CA VAL A 42 -3.07 13.45 -7.17
C VAL A 42 -2.58 14.84 -6.82
N VAL A 43 -2.33 15.07 -5.53
CA VAL A 43 -1.69 16.27 -5.02
C VAL A 43 -0.22 15.97 -4.78
N GLY A 44 0.68 16.68 -5.45
CA GLY A 44 2.12 16.53 -5.26
C GLY A 44 2.69 17.57 -4.32
N LEU A 45 3.53 17.13 -3.38
CA LEU A 45 4.16 17.98 -2.38
C LEU A 45 5.69 17.98 -2.51
N SER A 46 6.29 19.13 -2.22
CA SER A 46 7.74 19.27 -2.04
C SER A 46 8.20 18.72 -0.69
N ASN A 47 9.52 18.69 -0.47
CA ASN A 47 10.14 18.32 0.81
C ASN A 47 9.71 19.20 1.99
N SER A 48 9.29 20.44 1.73
CA SER A 48 8.75 21.36 2.74
C SER A 48 7.24 21.22 2.93
N ASN A 49 6.62 20.16 2.39
CA ASN A 49 5.17 19.95 2.32
C ASN A 49 4.40 21.05 1.59
N LYS A 50 5.06 21.85 0.75
CA LYS A 50 4.38 22.81 -0.13
C LYS A 50 3.74 22.12 -1.32
N ILE A 51 2.49 22.48 -1.63
CA ILE A 51 1.77 21.97 -2.83
C ILE A 51 2.48 22.44 -4.10
N LEU A 52 2.92 21.48 -4.90
CA LEU A 52 3.54 21.69 -6.21
C LEU A 52 2.51 21.67 -7.34
N PHE A 53 1.60 20.70 -7.29
CA PHE A 53 0.55 20.50 -8.29
C PHE A 53 -0.65 19.77 -7.71
N VAL A 54 -1.78 19.92 -8.40
CA VAL A 54 -2.93 19.03 -8.32
C VAL A 54 -3.20 18.56 -9.75
N GLU A 55 -3.16 17.26 -9.98
CA GLU A 55 -3.41 16.67 -11.31
C GLU A 55 -4.70 15.86 -11.24
N LEU A 56 -5.62 16.09 -12.18
CA LEU A 56 -6.74 15.18 -12.39
C LEU A 56 -6.23 13.99 -13.21
N VAL A 57 -6.17 12.82 -12.59
CA VAL A 57 -5.63 11.60 -13.22
C VAL A 57 -6.75 10.82 -13.91
N SER A 58 -7.95 10.81 -13.35
CA SER A 58 -9.08 10.12 -13.98
C SER A 58 -10.43 10.73 -13.61
N LEU A 59 -11.40 10.53 -14.50
CA LEU A 59 -12.77 10.98 -14.41
C LEU A 59 -13.66 9.75 -14.66
N GLY A 60 -14.36 9.31 -13.61
CA GLY A 60 -15.13 8.08 -13.60
C GLY A 60 -16.64 8.31 -13.75
N ALA A 61 -17.29 7.36 -14.42
CA ALA A 61 -18.71 7.07 -14.26
C ALA A 61 -18.81 5.83 -13.35
N ASN A 62 -19.46 5.98 -12.19
CA ASN A 62 -19.83 4.94 -11.24
C ASN A 62 -18.83 3.77 -11.07
N ASN A 63 -18.10 3.79 -9.95
CA ASN A 63 -17.61 2.64 -9.19
C ASN A 63 -16.26 2.01 -9.55
N ARG A 64 -15.57 2.33 -10.66
CA ARG A 64 -14.19 1.82 -10.89
C ARG A 64 -13.34 2.79 -11.68
N VAL A 65 -12.52 3.55 -10.97
CA VAL A 65 -11.43 4.32 -11.57
C VAL A 65 -10.28 3.34 -11.83
N MET A 66 -10.13 2.86 -13.08
CA MET A 66 -9.02 1.99 -13.47
C MET A 66 -7.78 2.84 -13.69
N VAL A 67 -7.12 3.22 -12.59
CA VAL A 67 -5.88 4.01 -12.59
C VAL A 67 -4.71 3.12 -12.20
N HIS A 68 -3.59 3.30 -12.89
CA HIS A 68 -2.37 2.52 -12.67
C HIS A 68 -1.22 3.39 -12.12
N PRO A 69 -0.23 2.79 -11.43
CA PRO A 69 0.86 3.55 -10.82
C PRO A 69 1.56 4.54 -11.77
N PRO A 70 1.88 4.21 -13.04
CA PRO A 70 2.52 5.17 -13.94
C PRO A 70 1.73 6.46 -14.11
N GLU A 71 0.40 6.40 -14.13
CA GLU A 71 -0.48 7.57 -14.29
C GLU A 71 -0.49 8.44 -13.03
N VAL A 72 -0.51 7.80 -11.86
CA VAL A 72 -0.45 8.45 -10.53
C VAL A 72 0.87 9.19 -10.34
N PHE A 73 1.99 8.52 -10.64
CA PHE A 73 3.32 9.03 -10.33
C PHE A 73 3.94 9.89 -11.43
N ARG A 74 3.40 9.90 -12.67
CA ARG A 74 3.94 10.67 -13.81
C ARG A 74 4.24 12.13 -13.45
N MET A 75 3.27 12.81 -12.85
CA MET A 75 3.44 14.22 -12.46
C MET A 75 4.34 14.38 -11.24
N GLY A 76 4.34 13.42 -10.32
CA GLY A 76 5.26 13.40 -9.19
C GLY A 76 6.72 13.39 -9.65
N ILE A 77 7.04 12.51 -10.59
CA ILE A 77 8.37 12.42 -11.21
C ILE A 77 8.70 13.72 -11.96
N TYR A 78 7.80 14.19 -12.84
CA TYR A 78 8.04 15.38 -13.66
C TYR A 78 8.23 16.66 -12.84
N LYS A 79 7.59 16.75 -11.67
CA LYS A 79 7.65 17.92 -10.78
C LYS A 79 8.56 17.72 -9.57
N LEU A 80 9.29 16.61 -9.48
CA LEU A 80 10.17 16.26 -8.37
C LEU A 80 9.45 16.34 -7.01
N ALA A 81 8.21 15.85 -6.96
CA ALA A 81 7.50 15.69 -5.70
C ALA A 81 8.11 14.55 -4.89
N VAL A 82 8.24 14.75 -3.58
CA VAL A 82 8.75 13.70 -2.67
C VAL A 82 7.61 12.97 -1.95
N ASN A 83 6.46 13.63 -1.81
CA ASN A 83 5.25 13.08 -1.24
C ASN A 83 4.08 13.35 -2.18
N ILE A 84 3.11 12.45 -2.21
CA ILE A 84 1.83 12.65 -2.87
C ILE A 84 0.66 12.29 -1.95
N VAL A 85 -0.47 12.93 -2.19
CA VAL A 85 -1.76 12.60 -1.59
C VAL A 85 -2.73 12.21 -2.70
N LEU A 86 -3.37 11.06 -2.51
CA LEU A 86 -4.41 10.57 -3.41
C LEU A 86 -5.74 11.18 -2.94
N VAL A 87 -6.56 11.65 -3.87
CA VAL A 87 -7.85 12.24 -3.52
C VAL A 87 -8.91 11.77 -4.51
N HIS A 88 -10.03 11.25 -4.02
CA HIS A 88 -11.23 11.12 -4.84
C HIS A 88 -12.44 11.69 -4.13
N ASN A 89 -13.45 12.09 -4.91
CA ASN A 89 -14.72 12.53 -4.35
C ASN A 89 -15.80 11.46 -4.49
N HIS A 90 -16.68 11.40 -3.49
CA HIS A 90 -17.95 10.68 -3.57
C HIS A 90 -19.09 11.70 -3.72
N PRO A 91 -19.70 11.83 -4.91
CA PRO A 91 -20.84 12.73 -5.13
C PRO A 91 -22.04 12.44 -4.22
N SER A 92 -22.17 11.19 -3.76
CA SER A 92 -23.22 10.76 -2.83
C SER A 92 -23.08 11.35 -1.43
N GLY A 93 -21.91 11.89 -1.08
CA GLY A 93 -21.59 12.38 0.26
C GLY A 93 -21.29 11.28 1.29
N ASN A 94 -21.42 10.01 0.92
CA ASN A 94 -20.98 8.89 1.76
C ASN A 94 -19.46 8.76 1.67
N LEU A 95 -18.78 8.76 2.81
CA LEU A 95 -17.31 8.65 2.89
C LEU A 95 -16.83 7.25 3.30
N ALA A 96 -17.72 6.25 3.25
CA ALA A 96 -17.36 4.88 3.54
C ALA A 96 -16.28 4.39 2.57
N VAL A 97 -15.18 3.90 3.13
CA VAL A 97 -14.07 3.32 2.38
C VAL A 97 -14.46 1.95 1.83
N SER A 98 -14.29 1.75 0.53
CA SER A 98 -14.54 0.47 -0.12
C SER A 98 -13.30 -0.44 -0.10
N ARG A 99 -13.49 -1.75 -0.37
CA ARG A 99 -12.36 -2.68 -0.56
C ARG A 99 -11.45 -2.28 -1.74
N PRO A 100 -12.00 -1.89 -2.91
CA PRO A 100 -11.19 -1.34 -4.00
C PRO A 100 -10.33 -0.16 -3.59
N ASP A 101 -10.83 0.76 -2.75
CA ASP A 101 -10.03 1.90 -2.28
C ASP A 101 -8.82 1.43 -1.49
N ARG A 102 -9.02 0.49 -0.55
CA ARG A 102 -7.94 -0.09 0.25
C ARG A 102 -6.88 -0.77 -0.62
N ASP A 103 -7.31 -1.66 -1.53
CA ASP A 103 -6.40 -2.39 -2.43
C ASP A 103 -5.63 -1.45 -3.36
N PHE A 104 -6.31 -0.45 -3.93
CA PHE A 104 -5.68 0.57 -4.76
C PHE A 104 -4.64 1.37 -3.97
N THR A 105 -5.01 1.84 -2.77
CA THR A 105 -4.12 2.62 -1.90
C THR A 105 -2.88 1.84 -1.53
N ASP A 106 -3.06 0.57 -1.15
CA ASP A 106 -1.99 -0.35 -0.79
C ASP A 106 -0.96 -0.48 -1.93
N ARG A 107 -1.46 -0.77 -3.14
CA ARG A 107 -0.63 -0.84 -4.34
C ARG A 107 0.12 0.47 -4.62
N MET A 108 -0.53 1.62 -4.42
CA MET A 108 0.11 2.93 -4.62
C MET A 108 1.18 3.20 -3.57
N ILE A 109 0.96 2.85 -2.30
CA ILE A 109 1.98 2.98 -1.24
C ILE A 109 3.26 2.26 -1.66
N LYS A 110 3.15 0.97 -2.05
CA LYS A 110 4.32 0.15 -2.41
C LYS A 110 5.01 0.67 -3.67
N SER A 111 4.21 1.09 -4.66
CA SER A 111 4.75 1.69 -5.89
C SER A 111 5.48 3.01 -5.61
N GLY A 112 4.95 3.82 -4.70
CA GLY A 112 5.55 5.10 -4.29
C GLY A 112 6.86 4.90 -3.54
N ASP A 113 6.92 3.90 -2.64
CA ASP A 113 8.14 3.54 -1.93
C ASP A 113 9.26 3.13 -2.91
N MET A 114 8.93 2.35 -3.95
CA MET A 114 9.89 2.00 -5.00
C MET A 114 10.42 3.20 -5.80
N LEU A 115 9.57 4.21 -6.00
CA LEU A 115 9.90 5.41 -6.78
C LEU A 115 10.52 6.53 -5.94
N ASN A 116 10.65 6.34 -4.61
CA ASN A 116 10.96 7.41 -3.65
C ASN A 116 9.98 8.60 -3.72
N ILE A 117 8.71 8.34 -4.00
CA ILE A 117 7.62 9.31 -3.97
C ILE A 117 6.54 8.76 -3.05
N LYS A 118 6.57 9.15 -1.78
CA LYS A 118 5.74 8.53 -0.74
C LYS A 118 4.27 8.89 -0.89
N VAL A 119 3.39 7.91 -0.80
CA VAL A 119 1.95 8.16 -0.60
C VAL A 119 1.73 8.40 0.89
N ILE A 120 1.45 9.65 1.26
CA ILE A 120 1.36 10.04 2.68
C ILE A 120 -0.07 10.03 3.21
N ASP A 121 -1.07 10.16 2.33
CA ASP A 121 -2.49 10.08 2.68
C ASP A 121 -3.32 9.69 1.44
N HIS A 122 -4.51 9.14 1.69
CA HIS A 122 -5.58 9.00 0.70
C HIS A 122 -6.85 9.59 1.29
N MET A 123 -7.39 10.60 0.62
CA MET A 123 -8.58 11.32 1.06
C MET A 123 -9.79 11.00 0.19
N ILE A 124 -10.90 10.69 0.86
CA ILE A 124 -12.23 10.66 0.25
C ILE A 124 -12.93 11.95 0.62
N ILE A 125 -13.36 12.74 -0.35
CA ILE A 125 -13.96 14.05 -0.11
C ILE A 125 -15.41 14.12 -0.61
N SER A 126 -16.20 14.98 0.01
CA SER A 126 -17.49 15.45 -0.51
C SER A 126 -17.52 16.99 -0.49
N GLU A 127 -18.64 17.58 -0.90
CA GLU A 127 -18.82 19.03 -0.85
C GLU A 127 -18.70 19.59 0.58
N GLU A 128 -18.97 18.80 1.62
CA GLU A 128 -19.12 19.30 3.00
C GLU A 128 -18.16 18.66 4.01
N LYS A 129 -17.61 17.48 3.71
CA LYS A 129 -16.74 16.73 4.63
C LYS A 129 -15.71 15.88 3.89
N TYR A 130 -14.80 15.29 4.65
CA TYR A 130 -13.82 14.34 4.12
C TYR A 130 -13.50 13.22 5.12
N TYR A 131 -12.88 12.17 4.60
CA TYR A 131 -12.25 11.10 5.34
C TYR A 131 -10.78 11.00 4.89
N SER A 132 -9.87 10.86 5.84
CA SER A 132 -8.42 10.71 5.60
C SER A 132 -7.98 9.36 6.14
N PHE A 133 -7.30 8.59 5.28
CA PHE A 133 -6.76 7.30 5.67
C PHE A 133 -5.64 7.45 6.70
N GLU A 134 -4.87 8.54 6.64
CA GLU A 134 -3.81 8.80 7.62
C GLU A 134 -4.41 9.13 8.99
N ASN A 135 -5.42 10.02 9.05
CA ASN A 135 -6.07 10.38 10.32
C ASN A 135 -6.75 9.19 11.02
N ASP A 136 -7.29 8.24 10.26
CA ASP A 136 -7.97 7.05 10.79
C ASP A 136 -6.99 5.88 11.08
N GLY A 137 -5.69 6.06 10.80
CA GLY A 137 -4.65 5.03 10.98
C GLY A 137 -4.64 3.94 9.89
N LEU A 138 -5.52 4.02 8.90
CA LEU A 138 -5.62 3.07 7.79
C LEU A 138 -4.35 3.06 6.92
N MET A 139 -3.66 4.19 6.76
CA MET A 139 -2.36 4.22 6.08
C MET A 139 -1.33 3.31 6.77
N MET A 140 -1.31 3.26 8.11
CA MET A 140 -0.41 2.40 8.86
C MET A 140 -0.78 0.92 8.71
N GLU A 141 -2.08 0.58 8.72
CA GLU A 141 -2.57 -0.77 8.43
C GLU A 141 -2.09 -1.23 7.04
N LEU A 142 -2.34 -0.40 6.02
CA LEU A 142 -2.02 -0.73 4.63
C LEU A 142 -0.53 -0.82 4.39
N ARG A 143 0.30 0.07 4.98
CA ARG A 143 1.78 -0.03 4.89
C ARG A 143 2.28 -1.41 5.34
N ASN A 144 1.63 -2.04 6.31
CA ASN A 144 2.03 -3.33 6.89
C ASN A 144 1.22 -4.54 6.37
N SER A 145 0.46 -4.40 5.28
CA SER A 145 -0.42 -5.47 4.78
C SER A 145 0.31 -6.69 4.22
N GLY A 146 1.58 -6.55 3.84
CA GLY A 146 2.34 -7.57 3.09
C GLY A 146 1.93 -7.69 1.61
N LEU A 147 0.86 -7.02 1.18
CA LEU A 147 0.44 -7.03 -0.22
C LEU A 147 1.35 -6.14 -1.07
N TYR A 148 1.55 -6.54 -2.32
CA TYR A 148 2.37 -5.83 -3.31
C TYR A 148 3.84 -5.62 -2.90
N GLU A 149 4.31 -6.24 -1.82
CA GLU A 149 5.71 -6.17 -1.40
C GLU A 149 6.62 -6.86 -2.42
N LEU A 150 7.67 -6.16 -2.84
CA LEU A 150 8.75 -6.79 -3.58
C LEU A 150 9.70 -7.45 -2.59
N VAL A 151 9.77 -8.78 -2.66
CA VAL A 151 10.70 -9.57 -1.85
C VAL A 151 11.98 -9.80 -2.65
N GLU A 152 13.12 -9.44 -2.05
CA GLU A 152 14.43 -9.76 -2.60
C GLU A 152 14.61 -11.28 -2.71
N ARG A 153 15.17 -11.74 -3.83
CA ARG A 153 15.41 -13.17 -4.07
C ARG A 153 16.25 -13.81 -2.96
N GLU A 154 17.22 -13.07 -2.43
CA GLU A 154 18.07 -13.52 -1.32
C GLU A 154 17.27 -13.75 -0.03
N LYS A 155 16.28 -12.88 0.28
CA LYS A 155 15.38 -13.08 1.43
C LYS A 155 14.53 -14.33 1.28
N LEU A 156 14.05 -14.62 0.06
CA LEU A 156 13.32 -15.85 -0.22
C LEU A 156 14.20 -17.08 0.01
N GLN A 157 15.41 -17.08 -0.53
CA GLN A 157 16.38 -18.17 -0.32
C GLN A 157 16.72 -18.36 1.17
N LEU A 158 16.95 -17.27 1.90
CA LEU A 158 17.21 -17.32 3.34
C LEU A 158 16.03 -17.90 4.12
N ASN A 159 14.80 -17.55 3.75
CA ASN A 159 13.60 -18.08 4.38
C ASN A 159 13.42 -19.57 4.07
N GLU A 160 13.73 -20.02 2.85
CA GLU A 160 13.75 -21.43 2.49
C GLU A 160 14.79 -22.20 3.31
N ILE A 161 16.04 -21.72 3.37
CA ILE A 161 17.11 -22.35 4.15
C ILE A 161 16.74 -22.43 5.64
N LYS A 162 16.18 -21.35 6.22
CA LYS A 162 15.70 -21.35 7.61
C LYS A 162 14.60 -22.39 7.81
N THR A 163 13.65 -22.48 6.89
CA THR A 163 12.54 -23.43 6.96
C THR A 163 13.04 -24.87 6.87
N GLU A 164 13.98 -25.15 5.97
CA GLU A 164 14.64 -26.46 5.85
C GLU A 164 15.42 -26.83 7.11
N GLY A 165 16.17 -25.87 7.68
CA GLY A 165 16.87 -26.04 8.95
C GLY A 165 15.92 -26.43 10.09
N ILE A 166 14.82 -25.69 10.25
CA ILE A 166 13.77 -25.97 11.26
C ILE A 166 13.15 -27.35 11.02
N LYS A 167 12.81 -27.68 9.77
CA LYS A 167 12.26 -28.99 9.41
C LYS A 167 13.23 -30.11 9.77
N ARG A 168 14.52 -29.92 9.48
CA ARG A 168 15.57 -30.90 9.81
C ARG A 168 15.78 -31.08 11.31
N ILE A 169 15.65 -30.01 12.11
CA ILE A 169 15.67 -30.10 13.58
C ILE A 169 14.48 -30.94 14.08
N LYS A 170 13.25 -30.62 13.64
CA LYS A 170 12.05 -31.40 14.01
C LYS A 170 12.16 -32.87 13.62
N THR A 171 12.68 -33.15 12.43
CA THR A 171 12.91 -34.53 11.96
C THR A 171 13.88 -35.28 12.88
N LYS A 172 14.95 -34.63 13.35
CA LYS A 172 15.90 -35.21 14.31
C LYS A 172 15.25 -35.46 15.68
N GLU A 173 14.40 -34.56 16.17
CA GLU A 173 13.66 -34.78 17.43
C GLU A 173 12.72 -35.98 17.34
N ILE A 174 11.97 -36.11 16.25
CA ILE A 174 11.10 -37.28 16.01
C ILE A 174 11.92 -38.57 15.98
N ALA A 175 13.04 -38.58 15.25
CA ALA A 175 13.93 -39.73 15.18
C ALA A 175 14.51 -40.11 16.55
N ALA A 176 14.90 -39.12 17.37
CA ALA A 176 15.40 -39.35 18.72
C ALA A 176 14.32 -39.96 19.63
N ASN A 177 13.06 -39.51 19.51
CA ASN A 177 11.94 -40.07 20.26
C ASN A 177 11.65 -41.53 19.86
N PHE A 178 11.62 -41.84 18.56
CA PHE A 178 11.46 -43.23 18.10
C PHE A 178 12.60 -44.13 18.56
N LYS A 179 13.84 -43.62 18.55
CA LYS A 179 15.00 -44.37 19.05
C LYS A 179 14.88 -44.66 20.54
N LYS A 180 14.46 -43.68 21.36
CA LYS A 180 14.17 -43.87 22.79
C LYS A 180 13.05 -44.88 23.04
N ALA A 181 12.06 -44.95 22.14
CA ALA A 181 10.97 -45.93 22.19
C ALA A 181 11.37 -47.34 21.70
N GLY A 182 12.63 -47.55 21.30
CA GLY A 182 13.14 -48.85 20.86
C GLY A 182 12.78 -49.24 19.42
N VAL A 183 12.30 -48.29 18.61
CA VAL A 183 12.01 -48.54 17.19
C VAL A 183 13.30 -48.81 16.43
N ASP A 184 13.29 -49.75 15.49
CA ASP A 184 14.46 -50.12 14.72
C ASP A 184 14.92 -49.00 13.76
N ILE A 185 16.22 -48.99 13.45
CA ILE A 185 16.86 -47.94 12.65
C ILE A 185 16.33 -47.93 11.20
N GLU A 186 15.92 -49.07 10.65
CA GLU A 186 15.40 -49.19 9.28
C GLU A 186 14.04 -48.47 9.18
N THR A 187 13.17 -48.67 10.18
CA THR A 187 11.87 -48.03 10.31
C THR A 187 11.99 -46.54 10.58
N ILE A 188 12.90 -46.11 11.46
CA ILE A 188 13.16 -44.67 11.71
C ILE A 188 13.66 -44.00 10.43
N LYS A 189 14.57 -44.64 9.68
CA LYS A 189 15.05 -44.13 8.39
C LYS A 189 13.91 -43.97 7.38
N LYS A 190 13.03 -44.98 7.24
CA LYS A 190 11.86 -44.88 6.35
C LYS A 190 10.91 -43.76 6.77
N ALA A 191 10.69 -43.57 8.08
CA ALA A 191 9.75 -42.59 8.60
C ALA A 191 10.27 -41.15 8.55
N THR A 192 11.58 -40.94 8.73
CA THR A 192 12.18 -39.60 8.91
C THR A 192 13.03 -39.15 7.73
N GLY A 193 13.44 -40.08 6.84
CA GLY A 193 14.35 -39.80 5.73
C GLY A 193 15.81 -39.54 6.13
N LEU A 194 16.14 -39.60 7.43
CA LEU A 194 17.51 -39.44 7.91
C LEU A 194 18.40 -40.62 7.54
N SER A 195 19.68 -40.38 7.36
CA SER A 195 20.64 -41.46 7.13
C SER A 195 20.81 -42.35 8.37
N LYS A 196 21.20 -43.61 8.18
CA LYS A 196 21.49 -44.52 9.30
C LYS A 196 22.59 -43.97 10.23
N ALA A 197 23.54 -43.23 9.68
CA ALA A 197 24.61 -42.59 10.45
C ALA A 197 24.05 -41.50 11.38
N GLU A 198 23.21 -40.60 10.84
CA GLU A 198 22.56 -39.56 11.63
C GLU A 198 21.71 -40.14 12.76
N ILE A 199 20.91 -41.18 12.49
CA ILE A 199 20.06 -41.82 13.51
C ILE A 199 20.90 -42.47 14.61
N ARG A 200 22.06 -43.06 14.28
CA ARG A 200 22.97 -43.66 15.27
C ARG A 200 23.57 -42.62 16.21
N THR A 201 23.79 -41.39 15.73
CA THR A 201 24.38 -40.28 16.51
C THR A 201 23.38 -39.46 17.33
N LEU A 202 22.07 -39.65 17.13
CA LEU A 202 21.00 -39.05 17.96
C LEU A 202 20.89 -39.73 19.33
#